data_AF-C8W6K4-F1
#
_entry.id   AF-C8W6K4-F1
#
_cell.length_a   1.000
_cell.length_b   1.000
_cell.length_c   1.000
_cell.angle_alpha   90.00
_cell.angle_beta   90.00
_cell.angle_gamma   90.00
#
_symmetry.space_group_name_H-M   'P 1'
#
loop_
_entity.id
_entity.type
_entity.pdbx_description
1 polymer ?
#
loop_
_entity_poly.entity_id
_entity_poly.type
_entity_poly.pdbx_seq_one_letter_code
_entity_poly.pdbx_strand_id
1 'polypeptide(L)'
;MLADKRKRDFCDRPYKGKRTCKQVGAKLFFEKGIEVDTFLQRYLTEYNKVYSRRYRAAGKYAEEHSGKDLTEEQFKAWSAAARQARRDYAEGNISGDEMLAKVRLD
;
A
#
# COMPACT_ATOMS: atom_id res chain seq x y z
N MET A 1 8.79 10.30 40.61
CA MET A 1 8.28 9.70 39.34
C MET A 1 9.33 9.89 38.26
N LEU A 2 9.90 8.79 37.73
CA LEU A 2 10.78 8.85 36.56
C LEU A 2 9.91 9.18 35.34
N ALA A 3 10.04 10.39 34.79
CA ALA A 3 9.37 10.76 33.55
C ALA A 3 9.94 9.90 32.41
N ASP A 4 9.10 9.05 31.81
CA ASP A 4 9.45 8.25 30.65
C ASP A 4 9.76 9.18 29.46
N LYS A 5 11.05 9.25 29.07
CA LYS A 5 11.57 10.11 28.00
C LYS A 5 11.47 9.50 26.60
N ARG A 6 10.85 8.33 26.44
CA ARG A 6 10.71 7.71 25.12
C ARG A 6 9.67 8.47 24.30
N LYS A 7 10.07 9.04 23.15
CA LYS A 7 9.13 9.46 22.09
C LYS A 7 8.39 8.21 21.60
N ARG A 8 7.22 7.95 22.18
CA ARG A 8 6.31 6.92 21.71
C ARG A 8 5.17 7.64 20.99
N ASP A 9 5.04 7.41 19.70
CA ASP A 9 3.96 8.00 18.90
C ASP A 9 2.57 7.51 19.37
N PHE A 10 2.53 6.38 20.10
CA PHE A 10 1.29 5.78 20.61
C PHE A 10 1.43 5.34 22.07
N CYS A 11 0.40 5.61 22.89
CA CYS A 11 0.37 5.27 24.31
C CYS A 11 -0.07 3.80 24.56
N ASP A 12 0.15 3.28 25.77
CA ASP A 12 -0.27 1.92 26.14
C ASP A 12 -1.70 1.85 26.72
N ARG A 13 -2.47 2.95 26.66
CA ARG A 13 -3.84 2.99 27.22
C ARG A 13 -4.76 1.99 26.49
N PRO A 14 -5.67 1.31 27.21
CA PRO A 14 -6.71 0.49 26.58
C PRO A 14 -7.53 1.29 25.58
N TYR A 15 -7.82 0.70 24.42
CA TYR A 15 -8.53 1.30 23.30
C TYR A 15 -9.36 0.23 22.57
N LYS A 16 -10.68 0.47 22.45
CA LYS A 16 -11.68 -0.44 21.87
C LYS A 16 -11.50 -1.91 22.34
N GLY A 17 -11.95 -2.18 23.57
CA GLY A 17 -11.93 -3.52 24.16
C GLY A 17 -10.57 -3.88 24.74
N LYS A 18 -10.07 -5.09 24.44
CA LYS A 18 -8.80 -5.62 24.99
C LYS A 18 -7.53 -5.10 24.30
N ARG A 19 -7.65 -4.23 23.31
CA ARG A 19 -6.48 -3.69 22.58
C ARG A 19 -5.96 -2.41 23.23
N THR A 20 -4.70 -2.06 23.01
CA THR A 20 -4.11 -0.78 23.45
C THR A 20 -3.93 0.19 22.29
N CYS A 21 -3.83 1.48 22.59
CA CYS A 21 -3.54 2.51 21.59
C CYS A 21 -2.28 2.18 20.79
N LYS A 22 -1.24 1.59 21.40
CA LYS A 22 -0.03 1.15 20.69
C LYS A 22 -0.27 -0.01 19.73
N GLN A 23 -1.19 -0.93 20.07
CA GLN A 23 -1.53 -2.07 19.21
C GLN A 23 -2.35 -1.68 17.98
N VAL A 24 -3.15 -0.62 18.05
CA VAL A 24 -4.03 -0.18 16.95
C VAL A 24 -3.60 1.13 16.28
N GLY A 25 -2.82 1.94 16.98
CA GLY A 25 -2.57 3.34 16.63
C GLY A 25 -1.76 3.47 15.36
N ALA A 26 -0.72 2.66 15.18
CA ALA A 26 0.07 2.66 13.96
C ALA A 26 -0.78 2.35 12.72
N LYS A 27 -1.70 1.38 12.84
CA LYS A 27 -2.64 1.04 11.76
C LYS A 27 -3.61 2.18 11.48
N LEU A 28 -4.26 2.73 12.50
CA LEU A 28 -5.22 3.84 12.33
C LEU A 28 -4.56 5.11 11.79
N PHE A 29 -3.34 5.42 12.25
CA PHE A 29 -2.57 6.56 11.78
C PHE A 29 -2.22 6.40 10.29
N PHE A 30 -1.78 5.20 9.91
CA PHE A 30 -1.52 4.87 8.51
C PHE A 30 -2.77 4.92 7.63
N GLU A 31 -3.88 4.34 8.08
CA GLU A 31 -5.18 4.37 7.36
C GLU A 31 -5.67 5.81 7.17
N LYS A 32 -5.63 6.63 8.22
CA LYS A 32 -5.97 8.06 8.12
C LYS A 32 -5.03 8.82 7.20
N GLY A 33 -3.73 8.51 7.22
CA GLY A 33 -2.73 9.11 6.33
C GLY A 33 -3.03 8.82 4.86
N ILE A 34 -3.51 7.62 4.54
CA ILE A 34 -3.97 7.28 3.19
C ILE A 34 -5.28 8.01 2.86
N GLU A 35 -6.24 8.09 3.79
CA GLU A 35 -7.53 8.74 3.55
C GLU A 35 -7.38 10.22 3.18
N VAL A 36 -6.40 10.91 3.75
CA VAL A 36 -6.15 12.34 3.44
C VAL A 36 -5.27 12.54 2.21
N ASP A 37 -4.48 11.55 1.82
CA ASP A 37 -3.53 11.65 0.72
C ASP A 37 -4.13 11.14 -0.60
N THR A 38 -4.52 12.08 -1.45
CA THR A 38 -5.14 11.78 -2.76
C THR A 38 -4.23 10.96 -3.68
N PHE A 39 -2.90 11.07 -3.58
CA PHE A 39 -1.97 10.27 -4.38
C PHE A 39 -1.90 8.84 -3.87
N LEU A 40 -1.89 8.62 -2.55
CA LEU A 40 -1.94 7.27 -1.98
C LEU A 40 -3.27 6.56 -2.28
N GLN A 41 -4.39 7.31 -2.30
CA GLN A 41 -5.67 6.76 -2.76
C GLN A 41 -5.60 6.30 -4.22
N ARG A 42 -5.11 7.15 -5.12
CA ARG A 42 -4.94 6.81 -6.54
C ARG A 42 -3.98 5.63 -6.75
N TYR A 43 -2.89 5.58 -5.99
CA TYR A 43 -1.98 4.43 -5.97
C TYR A 43 -2.73 3.14 -5.65
N LEU A 44 -3.56 3.13 -4.60
CA LEU A 44 -4.34 1.94 -4.22
C LEU A 44 -5.32 1.53 -5.32
N THR A 45 -5.97 2.50 -5.98
CA THR A 45 -6.87 2.23 -7.10
C THR A 45 -6.14 1.52 -8.25
N GLU A 46 -5.00 2.06 -8.71
CA GLU A 46 -4.24 1.44 -9.79
C GLU A 46 -3.65 0.09 -9.36
N TYR A 47 -3.17 -0.01 -8.13
CA TYR A 47 -2.61 -1.26 -7.62
C TYR A 47 -3.68 -2.37 -7.60
N ASN A 48 -4.86 -2.07 -7.06
CA ASN A 48 -5.98 -3.02 -6.97
C ASN A 48 -6.50 -3.42 -8.36
N LYS A 49 -6.52 -2.50 -9.33
CA LYS A 49 -6.89 -2.81 -10.71
C LYS A 49 -5.98 -3.87 -11.32
N VAL A 50 -4.66 -3.73 -11.17
CA VAL A 50 -3.68 -4.70 -11.69
C VAL A 50 -3.72 -6.01 -10.90
N TYR A 51 -3.84 -5.94 -9.57
CA TYR A 51 -4.05 -7.10 -8.71
C TYR A 51 -5.27 -7.92 -9.17
N SER A 52 -6.43 -7.28 -9.30
CA SER A 52 -7.65 -7.97 -9.74
C SER A 52 -7.51 -8.55 -11.16
N ARG A 53 -6.80 -7.89 -12.08
CA ARG A 53 -6.52 -8.44 -13.42
C ARG A 53 -5.72 -9.75 -13.32
N ARG A 54 -4.60 -9.76 -12.60
CA ARG A 54 -3.78 -10.97 -12.39
C ARG A 54 -4.55 -12.12 -11.77
N TYR A 55 -5.38 -11.85 -10.76
CA TYR A 55 -6.14 -12.90 -10.08
C TYR A 55 -7.33 -13.41 -10.90
N ARG A 56 -7.95 -12.58 -11.76
CA ARG A 56 -8.90 -13.07 -12.76
C ARG A 56 -8.21 -13.95 -13.81
N ALA A 57 -7.01 -13.58 -14.24
CA ALA A 57 -6.21 -14.37 -15.18
C ALA A 57 -5.69 -15.68 -14.58
N ALA A 58 -5.48 -15.75 -13.26
CA ALA A 58 -4.98 -16.95 -12.58
C ALA A 58 -5.86 -18.19 -12.77
N GLY A 59 -7.16 -17.99 -13.02
CA GLY A 59 -8.12 -19.07 -13.25
C GLY A 59 -8.31 -19.44 -14.72
N LYS A 60 -7.55 -18.82 -15.63
CA LYS A 60 -7.64 -19.04 -17.08
C LYS A 60 -6.60 -20.06 -17.54
N TYR A 61 -6.92 -20.78 -18.62
CA TYR A 61 -5.91 -21.53 -19.37
C TYR A 61 -5.04 -20.58 -20.20
N ALA A 62 -3.84 -21.03 -20.59
CA ALA A 62 -2.85 -20.19 -21.28
C ALA A 62 -3.40 -19.57 -22.58
N GLU A 63 -4.30 -20.26 -23.27
CA GLU A 63 -4.95 -19.83 -24.51
C GLU A 63 -6.01 -18.73 -24.29
N GLU A 64 -6.48 -18.54 -23.05
CA GLU A 64 -7.49 -17.54 -22.67
C GLU A 64 -6.86 -16.25 -22.09
N HIS A 65 -5.53 -16.24 -21.92
CA HIS A 65 -4.79 -15.05 -21.54
C HIS A 65 -4.92 -13.98 -22.63
N SER A 66 -5.39 -12.80 -22.23
CA SER A 66 -5.43 -11.62 -23.10
C SER A 66 -4.20 -10.75 -22.86
N GLY A 67 -3.87 -9.85 -23.80
CA GLY A 67 -2.64 -9.04 -23.74
C GLY A 67 -2.47 -8.15 -22.49
N LYS A 68 -3.51 -7.98 -21.66
CA LYS A 68 -3.44 -7.22 -20.38
C LYS A 68 -3.27 -8.12 -19.14
N ASP A 69 -3.26 -9.44 -19.32
CA ASP A 69 -3.11 -10.40 -18.25
C ASP A 69 -1.62 -10.61 -17.95
N LEU A 70 -1.20 -10.27 -16.73
CA LEU A 70 0.18 -10.47 -16.28
C LEU A 70 0.41 -11.94 -15.89
N THR A 71 1.60 -12.47 -16.21
CA THR A 71 2.08 -13.71 -15.57
C THR A 71 2.37 -13.48 -14.10
N GLU A 72 2.66 -14.55 -13.34
CA GLU A 72 3.07 -14.43 -11.95
C GLU A 72 4.36 -13.62 -11.78
N GLU A 73 5.35 -13.88 -12.64
CA GLU A 73 6.66 -13.24 -12.61
C GLU A 73 6.54 -11.76 -12.95
N GLN A 74 5.77 -11.43 -13.99
CA GLN A 74 5.51 -10.04 -14.38
C GLN A 74 4.79 -9.29 -13.27
N PHE A 75 3.77 -9.89 -12.66
CA PHE A 75 3.07 -9.29 -11.52
C PHE A 75 3.98 -9.11 -10.31
N LYS A 76 4.85 -10.10 -10.00
CA LYS A 76 5.80 -10.01 -8.90
C LYS A 76 6.81 -8.88 -9.12
N ALA A 77 7.37 -8.77 -10.31
CA ALA A 77 8.30 -7.69 -10.66
C ALA A 77 7.63 -6.31 -10.58
N TRP A 78 6.45 -6.16 -11.20
CA TRP A 78 5.70 -4.90 -11.16
C TRP A 78 5.28 -4.53 -9.73
N SER A 79 4.76 -5.48 -8.94
CA SER A 79 4.29 -5.20 -7.59
C SER A 79 5.43 -4.82 -6.64
N ALA A 80 6.63 -5.37 -6.84
CA ALA A 80 7.83 -4.94 -6.12
C ALA A 80 8.20 -3.48 -6.46
N ALA A 81 8.23 -3.13 -7.75
CA ALA A 81 8.51 -1.76 -8.21
C ALA A 81 7.44 -0.76 -7.71
N ALA A 82 6.16 -1.12 -7.79
CA ALA A 82 5.05 -0.30 -7.30
C ALA A 82 5.16 -0.03 -5.79
N ARG A 83 5.48 -1.06 -4.99
CA ARG A 83 5.69 -0.92 -3.55
C ARG A 83 6.89 -0.04 -3.22
N GLN A 84 7.96 -0.12 -4.02
CA GLN A 84 9.13 0.75 -3.85
C GLN A 84 8.76 2.21 -4.15
N ALA A 85 8.08 2.49 -5.26
CA ALA A 85 7.64 3.83 -5.60
C ALA A 85 6.76 4.46 -4.50
N ARG A 86 5.87 3.67 -3.88
CA ARG A 86 5.06 4.12 -2.73
C ARG A 86 5.91 4.48 -1.52
N ARG A 87 6.98 3.72 -1.23
CA ARG A 87 7.91 4.02 -0.14
C ARG A 87 8.69 5.30 -0.43
N ASP A 88 9.22 5.41 -1.65
CA ASP A 88 9.95 6.60 -2.08
C ASP A 88 9.08 7.86 -1.97
N TYR A 89 7.79 7.78 -2.35
CA TYR A 89 6.84 8.88 -2.17
C TYR A 89 6.60 9.20 -0.69
N ALA A 90 6.36 8.18 0.15
CA ALA A 90 6.11 8.36 1.58
C ALA A 90 7.33 8.94 2.32
N GLU A 91 8.55 8.71 1.81
CA GLU A 91 9.79 9.27 2.32
C GLU A 91 10.12 10.66 1.72
N GLY A 92 9.32 11.14 0.76
CA GLY A 92 9.51 12.43 0.08
C GLY A 92 10.61 12.40 -1.00
N ASN A 93 11.07 11.22 -1.41
CA ASN A 93 12.11 11.05 -2.43
C ASN A 93 11.59 11.25 -3.86
N ILE A 94 10.29 11.07 -4.09
CA ILE A 94 9.63 11.32 -5.37
C ILE A 94 8.29 12.03 -5.16
N SER A 95 7.82 12.73 -6.19
CA SER A 95 6.49 13.33 -6.22
C SER A 95 5.38 12.28 -6.38
N GLY A 96 4.14 12.68 -6.05
CA GLY A 96 2.97 11.83 -6.24
C GLY A 96 2.72 11.47 -7.70
N ASP A 97 2.97 12.39 -8.62
CA ASP A 97 2.85 12.13 -10.06
C ASP A 97 3.89 11.12 -10.57
N GLU A 98 5.14 11.22 -10.11
CA GLU A 98 6.18 10.23 -10.42
C GLU A 98 5.85 8.85 -9.86
N MET A 99 5.29 8.78 -8.64
CA MET A 99 4.79 7.51 -8.09
C MET A 99 3.72 6.91 -8.98
N LEU A 100 2.72 7.69 -9.40
CA LEU A 100 1.63 7.20 -10.25
C LEU A 100 2.11 6.78 -11.63
N ALA A 101 3.07 7.50 -12.22
CA ALA A 101 3.68 7.13 -13.50
C ALA A 101 4.37 5.76 -13.45
N LYS A 102 5.03 5.42 -12.33
CA LYS A 102 5.68 4.10 -12.13
C LYS A 102 4.69 2.95 -11.88
N VAL A 103 3.46 3.25 -11.49
CA VAL A 103 2.45 2.24 -11.09
C VAL A 103 1.44 1.96 -12.20
N ARG A 104 1.16 2.94 -13.06
CA ARG A 104 0.25 2.78 -14.19
C ARG A 104 0.77 1.72 -15.17
N LEU A 105 -0.09 0.75 -15.45
CA LEU A 105 0.04 -0.22 -16.53
C LEU A 105 -1.14 0.00 -17.49
N ASP A 106 -0.84 0.24 -18.76
CA ASP A 106 -1.83 0.47 -19.82
C ASP A 106 -2.71 -0.78 -20.10
#